data_AF-A0A239B0R9-F1
#
_entry.id   AF-A0A239B0R9-F1
#
_cell.length_a   1.000
_cell.length_b   1.000
_cell.length_c   1.000
_cell.angle_alpha   90.00
_cell.angle_beta   90.00
_cell.angle_gamma   90.00
#
_symmetry.space_group_name_H-M   'P 1'
#
loop_
_entity.id
_entity.type
_entity.pdbx_description
1 polymer ?
#
loop_
_entity_poly.entity_id
_entity_poly.type
_entity_poly.pdbx_seq_one_letter_code
_entity_poly.pdbx_strand_id
1 'polypeptide(L)'
;MRKIAVIVGHNQISQGAQSITPIDRSELDFNSELAQVMLQKASDFNVEIRVFHREHQGSYRREILKVYGEVNEWDPEYSTELHFNSSVFTVSGSEVLSSGSRKSLRFAKLTQDEMVNLFDRKRSNRGDRGVKTRRQGRGALSLLSGNAPAIIVEPFFGSNRADCRRMNEIGIENLAIAYLTAMSKL
;
A
#
# COMPACT_ATOMS: atom_id res chain seq x y z
N MET A 1 -11.50 16.93 7.30
CA MET A 1 -10.61 15.76 7.18
C MET A 1 -11.07 14.92 6.00
N ARG A 2 -10.15 14.39 5.19
CA ARG A 2 -10.48 13.42 4.13
C ARG A 2 -10.68 12.03 4.73
N LYS A 3 -11.75 11.31 4.35
CA LYS A 3 -11.98 9.92 4.78
C LYS A 3 -11.30 8.93 3.85
N ILE A 4 -10.34 8.16 4.36
CA ILE A 4 -9.53 7.24 3.54
C ILE A 4 -9.51 5.85 4.17
N ALA A 5 -9.92 4.85 3.41
CA ALA A 5 -9.83 3.46 3.86
C ALA A 5 -8.42 2.94 3.65
N VAL A 6 -7.84 2.34 4.69
CA VAL A 6 -6.54 1.67 4.64
C VAL A 6 -6.79 0.17 4.78
N ILE A 7 -6.52 -0.57 3.71
CA ILE A 7 -6.68 -2.02 3.68
C ILE A 7 -5.29 -2.64 3.86
N VAL A 8 -5.13 -3.53 4.84
CA VAL A 8 -3.92 -4.36 4.95
C VAL A 8 -4.05 -5.50 3.96
N GLY A 9 -3.12 -5.58 3.00
CA GLY A 9 -3.05 -6.71 2.08
C GLY A 9 -2.84 -8.02 2.83
N HIS A 10 -3.18 -9.14 2.20
CA HIS A 10 -2.96 -10.48 2.76
C HIS A 10 -3.84 -10.81 3.98
N ASN A 11 -3.77 -12.06 4.43
CA ASN A 11 -4.53 -12.55 5.59
C ASN A 11 -3.69 -13.58 6.37
N GLN A 12 -4.14 -13.98 7.56
CA GLN A 12 -3.39 -14.87 8.46
C GLN A 12 -2.98 -16.22 7.85
N ILE A 13 -3.73 -16.74 6.87
CA ILE A 13 -3.45 -17.99 6.15
C ILE A 13 -2.56 -17.74 4.92
N SER A 14 -2.80 -16.64 4.20
CA SER A 14 -2.08 -16.24 2.99
C SER A 14 -1.35 -14.93 3.22
N GLN A 15 -0.26 -14.99 4.00
CA GLN A 15 0.43 -13.83 4.58
C GLN A 15 1.23 -12.97 3.60
N GLY A 16 1.27 -13.35 2.32
CA GLY A 16 1.98 -12.61 1.28
C GLY A 16 3.47 -12.96 1.23
N ALA A 17 4.25 -12.05 0.68
CA ALA A 17 5.68 -12.28 0.53
C ALA A 17 6.41 -12.23 1.89
N GLN A 18 7.50 -13.00 2.01
CA GLN A 18 8.44 -12.88 3.12
C GLN A 18 9.56 -11.92 2.73
N SER A 19 9.80 -10.90 3.56
CA SER A 19 10.97 -10.04 3.40
C SER A 19 12.24 -10.71 3.93
N ILE A 20 13.40 -10.27 3.46
CA ILE A 20 14.70 -10.75 3.92
C ILE A 20 15.36 -9.77 4.91
N THR A 21 16.44 -10.20 5.55
CA THR A 21 17.21 -9.40 6.49
C THR A 21 17.59 -8.02 5.92
N PRO A 22 17.38 -6.93 6.67
CA PRO A 22 17.10 -6.90 8.12
C PRO A 22 15.63 -6.89 8.56
N ILE A 23 14.65 -6.92 7.64
CA ILE A 23 13.24 -6.82 8.04
C ILE A 23 12.74 -8.17 8.58
N ASP A 24 13.00 -9.27 7.86
CA ASP A 24 12.68 -10.65 8.27
C ASP A 24 11.21 -10.88 8.71
N ARG A 25 10.26 -10.20 8.05
CA ARG A 25 8.80 -10.28 8.32
C ARG A 25 7.98 -10.61 7.08
N SER A 26 6.81 -11.19 7.29
CA SER A 26 5.81 -11.36 6.23
C SER A 26 5.16 -10.03 5.88
N GLU A 27 4.58 -9.97 4.68
CA GLU A 27 3.88 -8.81 4.18
C GLU A 27 2.69 -8.41 5.04
N LEU A 28 1.92 -9.40 5.50
CA LEU A 28 0.84 -9.17 6.45
C LEU A 28 1.34 -8.51 7.73
N ASP A 29 2.40 -9.05 8.32
CA ASP A 29 2.92 -8.60 9.62
C ASP A 29 3.44 -7.16 9.52
N PHE A 30 4.33 -6.89 8.55
CA PHE A 30 4.86 -5.54 8.31
C PHE A 30 3.76 -4.51 8.05
N ASN A 31 2.82 -4.80 7.16
CA ASN A 31 1.78 -3.85 6.78
C ASN A 31 0.69 -3.68 7.86
N SER A 32 0.49 -4.69 8.73
CA SER A 32 -0.38 -4.56 9.90
C SER A 32 0.19 -3.54 10.87
N GLU A 33 1.49 -3.60 11.19
CA GLU A 33 2.13 -2.59 12.03
C GLU A 33 2.10 -1.21 11.40
N LEU A 34 2.41 -1.12 10.09
CA LEU A 34 2.36 0.15 9.35
C LEU A 34 0.98 0.81 9.46
N ALA A 35 -0.10 0.05 9.27
CA ALA A 35 -1.45 0.55 9.38
C ALA A 35 -1.78 1.08 10.79
N GLN A 36 -1.29 0.41 11.84
CA GLN A 36 -1.46 0.89 13.22
C GLN A 36 -0.71 2.20 13.48
N VAL A 37 0.52 2.32 12.98
CA VAL A 37 1.30 3.56 13.10
C VAL A 37 0.65 4.70 12.30
N MET A 38 0.09 4.41 11.12
CA MET A 38 -0.70 5.39 10.37
C MET A 38 -1.93 5.85 11.16
N LEU A 39 -2.66 4.93 11.81
CA LEU A 39 -3.86 5.26 12.59
C LEU A 39 -3.55 6.19 13.76
N GLN A 40 -2.43 5.96 14.45
CA GLN A 40 -1.99 6.80 15.56
C GLN A 40 -1.59 8.22 15.14
N LYS A 41 -1.17 8.41 13.88
CA LYS A 41 -0.65 9.69 13.36
C LYS A 41 -1.62 10.45 12.47
N ALA A 42 -2.70 9.81 12.02
CA ALA A 42 -3.59 10.37 11.01
C ALA A 42 -4.18 11.76 11.37
N SER A 43 -4.47 11.99 12.66
CA SER A 43 -4.96 13.27 13.16
C SER A 43 -4.03 14.44 12.86
N ASP A 44 -2.72 14.20 12.88
CA ASP A 44 -1.69 15.23 12.67
C ASP A 44 -1.66 15.71 11.20
N PHE A 45 -2.27 14.93 10.30
CA PHE A 45 -2.29 15.19 8.86
C PHE A 45 -3.65 15.64 8.34
N ASN A 46 -4.63 15.94 9.21
CA ASN A 46 -6.01 16.29 8.82
C ASN A 46 -6.67 15.22 7.93
N VAL A 47 -6.35 13.95 8.19
CA VAL A 47 -6.90 12.77 7.51
C VAL A 47 -7.65 11.91 8.53
N GLU A 48 -8.83 11.43 8.16
CA GLU A 48 -9.55 10.40 8.90
C GLU A 48 -9.30 9.07 8.21
N ILE A 49 -8.68 8.12 8.90
CA ILE A 49 -8.48 6.78 8.38
C ILE A 49 -9.23 5.73 9.18
N ARG A 50 -9.63 4.66 8.50
CA ARG A 50 -10.05 3.42 9.12
C ARG A 50 -9.27 2.26 8.50
N VAL A 51 -8.76 1.39 9.37
CA VAL A 51 -8.01 0.20 8.96
C VAL A 51 -8.96 -0.98 8.78
N PHE A 52 -8.81 -1.69 7.66
CA PHE A 52 -9.57 -2.88 7.32
C PHE A 52 -8.59 -4.04 7.08
N HIS A 53 -8.94 -5.21 7.60
CA HIS A 53 -8.13 -6.42 7.46
C HIS A 53 -8.87 -7.44 6.62
N ARG A 54 -8.18 -8.04 5.66
CA ARG A 54 -8.74 -9.15 4.90
C ARG A 54 -8.75 -10.40 5.76
N GLU A 55 -9.92 -11.02 5.91
CA GLU A 55 -10.07 -12.30 6.61
C GLU A 55 -10.05 -13.46 5.64
N HIS A 56 -9.64 -14.65 6.10
CA HIS A 56 -9.72 -15.85 5.29
C HIS A 56 -11.17 -16.33 5.15
N GLN A 57 -11.60 -16.63 3.92
CA GLN A 57 -12.98 -17.07 3.58
C GLN A 57 -12.96 -18.25 2.59
N GLY A 58 -11.86 -19.01 2.53
CA GLY A 58 -11.67 -20.13 1.60
C GLY A 58 -11.52 -19.74 0.12
N SER A 59 -11.61 -18.45 -0.23
CA SER A 59 -11.50 -17.98 -1.61
C SER A 59 -11.01 -16.54 -1.67
N TYR A 60 -9.86 -16.31 -2.30
CA TYR A 60 -9.30 -14.98 -2.55
C TYR A 60 -10.34 -13.96 -3.03
N ARG A 61 -11.24 -14.36 -3.95
CA ARG A 61 -12.28 -13.47 -4.47
C ARG A 61 -13.29 -13.08 -3.39
N ARG A 62 -13.78 -14.05 -2.59
CA ARG A 62 -14.75 -13.77 -1.52
C ARG A 62 -14.14 -12.88 -0.44
N GLU A 63 -12.89 -13.11 -0.10
CA GLU A 63 -12.14 -12.31 0.89
C GLU A 63 -12.04 -10.85 0.45
N ILE A 64 -11.65 -10.61 -0.81
CA ILE A 64 -11.59 -9.25 -1.38
C ILE A 64 -12.98 -8.60 -1.44
N LEU A 65 -14.00 -9.30 -1.95
CA LEU A 65 -15.35 -8.73 -2.03
C LEU A 65 -15.92 -8.39 -0.65
N LYS A 66 -15.64 -9.20 0.37
CA LYS A 66 -16.07 -8.95 1.75
C LYS A 66 -15.44 -7.66 2.30
N VAL A 67 -14.11 -7.57 2.31
CA VAL A 67 -13.43 -6.39 2.89
C VAL A 67 -13.76 -5.10 2.14
N TYR A 68 -13.89 -5.16 0.81
CA TYR A 68 -14.30 -3.98 0.03
C TYR A 68 -15.79 -3.64 0.19
N GLY A 69 -16.63 -4.60 0.57
CA GLY A 69 -18.00 -4.34 1.02
C GLY A 69 -18.03 -3.52 2.31
N GLU A 70 -17.24 -3.93 3.32
CA GLU A 70 -17.08 -3.19 4.58
C GLU A 70 -16.49 -1.79 4.36
N VAL A 71 -15.54 -1.67 3.42
CA VAL A 71 -15.00 -0.36 2.99
C VAL A 71 -16.12 0.50 2.40
N ASN A 72 -16.97 -0.06 1.53
CA ASN A 72 -18.08 0.69 0.92
C ASN A 72 -19.11 1.13 1.97
N GLU A 73 -19.39 0.30 2.98
CA GLU A 73 -20.30 0.66 4.09
C GLU A 73 -19.77 1.84 4.93
N TRP A 74 -18.45 1.99 5.05
CA TRP A 74 -17.84 3.13 5.73
C TRP A 74 -17.79 4.40 4.87
N ASP A 75 -18.07 4.29 3.56
CA ASP A 75 -18.15 5.37 2.57
C ASP A 75 -16.94 6.34 2.59
N PRO A 76 -15.73 5.86 2.25
CA PRO A 76 -14.55 6.71 2.14
C PRO A 76 -14.48 7.43 0.78
N GLU A 77 -13.75 8.54 0.76
CA GLU A 77 -13.48 9.27 -0.47
C GLU A 77 -12.41 8.60 -1.34
N TYR A 78 -11.51 7.82 -0.72
CA TYR A 78 -10.40 7.08 -1.35
C TYR A 78 -10.11 5.79 -0.59
N SER A 79 -9.49 4.82 -1.26
CA SER A 79 -8.94 3.63 -0.60
C SER A 79 -7.48 3.37 -1.01
N THR A 80 -6.69 2.85 -0.07
CA THR A 80 -5.33 2.37 -0.31
C THR A 80 -5.16 0.98 0.27
N GLU A 81 -4.59 0.05 -0.47
CA GLU A 81 -4.17 -1.26 0.03
C GLU A 81 -2.64 -1.28 0.21
N LEU A 82 -2.19 -1.71 1.39
CA LEU A 82 -0.79 -1.76 1.79
C LEU A 82 -0.16 -3.10 1.40
N HIS A 83 0.92 -3.06 0.64
CA HIS A 83 1.71 -4.20 0.16
C HIS A 83 3.21 -3.92 0.30
N PHE A 84 4.03 -4.93 0.07
CA PHE A 84 5.38 -4.74 -0.47
C PHE A 84 5.62 -5.76 -1.59
N ASN A 85 6.47 -5.43 -2.55
CA ASN A 85 6.68 -6.33 -3.68
C ASN A 85 7.70 -7.44 -3.35
N SER A 86 7.70 -8.50 -4.14
CA SER A 86 8.70 -9.56 -4.10
C SER A 86 8.88 -10.18 -5.50
N SER A 87 10.14 -10.38 -5.86
CA SER A 87 10.57 -10.94 -7.15
C SER A 87 11.98 -11.52 -7.00
N VAL A 88 12.68 -11.75 -8.12
CA VAL A 88 14.11 -12.07 -8.09
C VAL A 88 14.89 -10.96 -7.38
N PHE A 89 15.93 -11.35 -6.62
CA PHE A 89 16.62 -10.49 -5.64
C PHE A 89 17.29 -9.23 -6.23
N THR A 90 17.42 -9.13 -7.55
CA THR A 90 17.99 -7.97 -8.25
C THR A 90 16.98 -6.87 -8.54
N VAL A 91 15.67 -7.16 -8.42
CA VAL A 91 14.61 -6.18 -8.67
C VAL A 91 14.39 -5.33 -7.42
N SER A 92 14.26 -4.02 -7.61
CA SER A 92 14.00 -3.04 -6.56
C SER A 92 13.07 -1.95 -7.10
N GLY A 93 12.60 -1.08 -6.21
CA GLY A 93 11.89 0.15 -6.57
C GLY A 93 10.56 0.32 -5.86
N SER A 94 9.93 1.48 -6.08
CA SER A 94 8.57 1.77 -5.63
C SER A 94 7.62 1.77 -6.82
N GLU A 95 6.46 1.14 -6.69
CA GLU A 95 5.34 1.28 -7.62
C GLU A 95 4.02 1.50 -6.90
N VAL A 96 3.11 2.20 -7.59
CA VAL A 96 1.72 2.34 -7.17
C VAL A 96 0.80 1.88 -8.28
N LEU A 97 -0.08 0.93 -7.96
CA LEU A 97 -1.14 0.51 -8.87
C LEU A 97 -2.38 1.37 -8.65
N SER A 98 -3.11 1.68 -9.72
CA SER A 98 -4.29 2.54 -9.67
C SER A 98 -5.51 1.86 -10.31
N SER A 99 -6.70 2.15 -9.76
CA SER A 99 -7.99 1.79 -10.36
C SER A 99 -8.31 2.61 -11.62
N GLY A 100 -7.45 3.57 -12.01
CA GLY A 100 -7.49 4.26 -13.29
C GLY A 100 -8.56 5.34 -13.43
N SER A 101 -9.25 5.74 -12.35
CA SER A 101 -10.05 6.96 -12.36
C SER A 101 -9.14 8.18 -12.26
N ARG A 102 -9.59 9.37 -12.68
CA ARG A 102 -8.80 10.60 -12.53
C ARG A 102 -8.39 10.84 -11.07
N LYS A 103 -9.29 10.54 -10.13
CA LYS A 103 -9.03 10.64 -8.68
C LYS A 103 -7.99 9.64 -8.20
N SER A 104 -8.08 8.36 -8.60
CA SER A 104 -7.09 7.36 -8.18
C SER A 104 -5.74 7.51 -8.86
N LEU A 105 -5.68 8.09 -10.07
CA LEU A 105 -4.41 8.45 -10.71
C LEU A 105 -3.73 9.63 -10.01
N ARG A 106 -4.50 10.66 -9.59
CA ARG A 106 -3.97 11.76 -8.78
C ARG A 106 -3.44 11.26 -7.44
N PHE A 107 -4.22 10.43 -6.74
CA PHE A 107 -3.79 9.83 -5.48
C PHE A 107 -2.53 8.98 -5.68
N ALA A 108 -2.51 8.11 -6.68
CA ALA A 108 -1.36 7.27 -6.97
C ALA A 108 -0.09 8.09 -7.27
N LYS A 109 -0.21 9.21 -7.98
CA LYS A 109 0.93 10.08 -8.29
C LYS A 109 1.50 10.74 -7.04
N LEU A 110 0.64 11.28 -6.18
CA LEU A 110 1.05 11.89 -4.91
C LEU A 110 1.78 10.85 -4.04
N THR A 111 1.20 9.65 -3.91
CA THR A 111 1.82 8.58 -3.12
C THR A 111 3.12 8.09 -3.73
N GLN A 112 3.19 7.90 -5.06
CA GLN A 112 4.43 7.50 -5.74
C GLN A 112 5.55 8.51 -5.50
N ASP A 113 5.25 9.81 -5.55
CA ASP A 113 6.25 10.85 -5.31
C ASP A 113 6.80 10.80 -3.88
N GLU A 114 5.94 10.58 -2.87
CA GLU A 114 6.38 10.41 -1.49
C GLU A 114 7.27 9.16 -1.32
N MET A 115 6.91 8.03 -1.92
CA MET A 115 7.71 6.80 -1.84
C MET A 115 9.07 6.95 -2.54
N VAL A 116 9.08 7.58 -3.72
CA VAL A 116 10.31 7.86 -4.48
C VAL A 116 11.24 8.78 -3.70
N ASN A 117 10.71 9.84 -3.08
CA ASN A 117 11.49 10.76 -2.27
C ASN A 117 12.02 10.09 -0.99
N LEU A 118 11.18 9.35 -0.26
CA LEU A 118 11.55 8.69 0.99
C LEU A 118 12.69 7.68 0.80
N PHE A 119 12.61 6.88 -0.26
CA PHE A 119 13.60 5.87 -0.60
C PHE A 119 14.80 6.42 -1.40
N ASP A 120 14.86 7.75 -1.65
CA ASP A 120 15.89 8.40 -2.48
C ASP A 120 16.06 7.70 -3.84
N ARG A 121 14.94 7.40 -4.50
CA ARG A 121 14.97 6.62 -5.74
C ARG A 121 15.32 7.50 -6.92
N LYS A 122 16.35 7.10 -7.67
CA LYS A 122 16.65 7.70 -8.97
C LYS A 122 15.46 7.50 -9.91
N ARG A 123 15.15 8.52 -10.71
CA ARG A 123 14.13 8.50 -11.78
C ARG A 123 14.49 7.61 -12.98
N SER A 124 15.24 6.54 -12.75
CA SER A 124 15.44 5.47 -13.72
C SER A 124 14.48 4.32 -13.41
N ASN A 125 14.10 3.54 -14.43
CA ASN A 125 13.15 2.42 -14.31
C ASN A 125 13.55 1.30 -13.32
N ARG A 126 14.70 1.43 -12.64
CA ARG A 126 15.15 0.51 -11.59
C ARG A 126 14.78 1.00 -10.18
N GLY A 127 14.47 2.27 -9.98
CA GLY A 127 14.10 2.86 -8.69
C GLY A 127 12.65 3.35 -8.68
N ASP A 128 12.37 4.40 -9.45
CA ASP A 128 11.00 4.84 -9.70
C ASP A 128 10.35 3.96 -10.77
N ARG A 129 9.44 3.06 -10.35
CA ARG A 129 8.72 2.14 -11.25
C ARG A 129 7.37 2.69 -11.70
N GLY A 130 7.03 3.91 -11.24
CA GLY A 130 5.89 4.70 -11.66
C GLY A 130 4.53 4.21 -11.20
N VAL A 131 3.52 4.96 -11.64
CA VAL A 131 2.10 4.64 -11.45
C VAL A 131 1.61 3.76 -12.60
N LYS A 132 0.88 2.69 -12.29
CA LYS A 132 0.34 1.76 -13.28
C LYS A 132 -1.16 1.56 -13.10
N THR A 133 -1.94 1.85 -14.13
CA THR A 133 -3.35 1.45 -14.15
C THR A 133 -3.44 -0.08 -14.29
N ARG A 134 -4.17 -0.73 -13.39
CA ARG A 134 -4.26 -2.19 -13.34
C ARG A 134 -5.72 -2.63 -13.46
N ARG A 135 -6.06 -3.25 -14.60
CA ARG A 135 -7.41 -3.77 -14.89
C ARG A 135 -7.51 -5.30 -14.82
N GLN A 136 -6.38 -6.01 -14.87
CA GLN A 136 -6.31 -7.47 -14.88
C GLN A 136 -5.05 -7.99 -14.18
N GLY A 137 -5.08 -9.26 -13.74
CA GLY A 137 -3.97 -9.89 -13.02
C GLY A 137 -3.92 -9.54 -11.53
N ARG A 138 -2.75 -9.75 -10.90
CA ARG A 138 -2.54 -9.49 -9.47
C ARG A 138 -2.88 -8.05 -9.11
N GLY A 139 -3.57 -7.87 -7.98
CA GLY A 139 -4.06 -6.57 -7.48
C GLY A 139 -5.29 -6.00 -8.21
N ALA A 140 -5.64 -6.49 -9.41
CA ALA A 140 -6.76 -5.92 -10.16
C ALA A 140 -8.11 -6.08 -9.44
N LEU A 141 -8.35 -7.23 -8.79
CA LEU A 141 -9.61 -7.45 -8.10
C LEU A 141 -9.82 -6.45 -6.97
N SER A 142 -8.80 -6.21 -6.13
CA SER A 142 -8.83 -5.20 -5.07
C SER A 142 -9.19 -3.81 -5.61
N LEU A 143 -8.48 -3.37 -6.65
CA LEU A 143 -8.64 -2.04 -7.25
C LEU A 143 -10.03 -1.80 -7.88
N LEU A 144 -10.75 -2.87 -8.20
CA LEU A 144 -12.02 -2.81 -8.93
C LEU A 144 -13.23 -3.25 -8.09
N SER A 145 -13.03 -3.69 -6.84
CA SER A 145 -14.13 -4.21 -6.00
C SER A 145 -14.84 -3.13 -5.17
N GLY A 146 -14.12 -2.06 -4.78
CA GLY A 146 -14.68 -0.93 -4.03
C GLY A 146 -15.23 0.18 -4.92
N ASN A 147 -16.12 1.00 -4.36
CA ASN A 147 -16.68 2.19 -5.02
C ASN A 147 -15.68 3.36 -5.02
N ALA A 148 -14.89 3.49 -3.95
CA ALA A 148 -13.92 4.56 -3.80
C ALA A 148 -12.76 4.43 -4.81
N PRO A 149 -12.23 5.55 -5.34
CA PRO A 149 -10.97 5.57 -6.07
C PRO A 149 -9.84 4.87 -5.28
N ALA A 150 -9.29 3.81 -5.84
CA ALA A 150 -8.41 2.89 -5.14
C ALA A 150 -6.98 2.90 -5.68
N ILE A 151 -6.01 2.74 -4.78
CA ILE A 151 -4.61 2.46 -5.11
C ILE A 151 -4.10 1.23 -4.33
N ILE A 152 -3.07 0.57 -4.86
CA ILE A 152 -2.24 -0.40 -4.14
C ILE A 152 -0.82 0.14 -4.14
N VAL A 153 -0.15 0.14 -3.00
CA VAL A 153 1.17 0.74 -2.86
C VAL A 153 2.19 -0.35 -2.53
N GLU A 154 3.23 -0.42 -3.34
CA GLU A 154 4.37 -1.30 -3.17
C GLU A 154 5.63 -0.41 -3.00
N PRO A 155 5.94 0.03 -1.77
CA PRO A 155 6.98 1.02 -1.52
C PRO A 155 8.39 0.47 -1.78
N PHE A 156 8.60 -0.84 -1.62
CA PHE A 156 9.89 -1.51 -1.79
C PHE A 156 9.70 -3.00 -2.11
N PHE A 157 10.82 -3.66 -2.45
CA PHE A 157 10.87 -5.11 -2.64
C PHE A 157 11.42 -5.82 -1.40
N GLY A 158 10.58 -6.59 -0.71
CA GLY A 158 10.97 -7.42 0.43
C GLY A 158 12.00 -8.52 0.07
N SER A 159 12.10 -8.89 -1.21
CA SER A 159 13.12 -9.84 -1.69
C SER A 159 14.47 -9.21 -2.02
N ASN A 160 14.59 -7.89 -1.92
CA ASN A 160 15.80 -7.16 -2.27
C ASN A 160 16.49 -6.61 -1.02
N ARG A 161 17.76 -6.98 -0.83
CA ARG A 161 18.52 -6.65 0.38
C ARG A 161 18.77 -5.15 0.54
N ALA A 162 18.96 -4.42 -0.55
CA ALA A 162 19.19 -2.98 -0.49
C ALA A 162 17.91 -2.23 -0.11
N ASP A 163 16.77 -2.62 -0.69
CA ASP A 163 15.45 -2.09 -0.33
C ASP A 163 15.11 -2.41 1.14
N CYS A 164 15.36 -3.63 1.62
CA CYS A 164 15.13 -4.00 3.02
C CYS A 164 16.02 -3.21 3.99
N ARG A 165 17.31 -3.04 3.67
CA ARG A 165 18.23 -2.20 4.47
C ARG A 165 17.74 -0.76 4.51
N ARG A 166 17.38 -0.20 3.36
CA ARG A 166 16.92 1.18 3.26
C ARG A 166 15.62 1.39 4.03
N MET A 167 14.65 0.47 3.93
CA MET A 167 13.42 0.53 4.72
C MET A 167 13.70 0.44 6.23
N ASN A 168 14.64 -0.43 6.66
CA ASN A 168 15.03 -0.51 8.06
C ASN A 168 15.69 0.78 8.57
N GLU A 169 16.52 1.46 7.76
CA GLU A 169 17.07 2.78 8.08
C GLU A 169 16.01 3.88 8.12
N ILE A 170 15.04 3.85 7.19
CA ILE A 170 13.92 4.78 7.15
C ILE A 170 13.04 4.63 8.39
N GLY A 171 12.74 3.40 8.79
CA GLY A 171 11.84 3.09 9.89
C GLY A 171 10.36 3.21 9.50
N ILE A 172 9.52 2.38 10.12
CA ILE A 172 8.09 2.25 9.77
C ILE A 172 7.30 3.55 9.99
N GLU A 173 7.71 4.37 10.96
CA GLU A 173 7.10 5.66 11.26
C GLU A 173 7.27 6.66 10.11
N ASN A 174 8.46 6.77 9.52
CA ASN A 174 8.67 7.67 8.39
C ASN A 174 7.95 7.18 7.13
N LEU A 175 7.79 5.87 6.96
CA LEU A 175 6.92 5.32 5.92
C LEU A 175 5.46 5.72 6.15
N ALA A 176 4.94 5.58 7.37
CA ALA A 176 3.58 6.02 7.71
C ALA A 176 3.37 7.52 7.42
N ILE A 177 4.34 8.36 7.81
CA ILE A 177 4.33 9.81 7.52
C ILE A 177 4.28 10.07 6.01
N ALA A 178 5.02 9.33 5.19
CA ALA A 178 4.97 9.48 3.74
C ALA A 178 3.58 9.15 3.16
N TYR A 179 2.94 8.08 3.61
CA TYR A 179 1.55 7.78 3.23
C TYR A 179 0.60 8.92 3.63
N LEU A 180 0.64 9.36 4.89
CA LEU A 180 -0.24 10.40 5.42
C LEU A 180 0.00 11.77 4.75
N THR A 181 1.24 12.06 4.37
CA THR A 181 1.60 13.26 3.60
C THR A 181 0.99 13.26 2.20
N ALA A 182 0.98 12.10 1.51
CA ALA A 182 0.29 11.98 0.23
C ALA A 182 -1.23 12.14 0.40
N MET A 183 -1.79 11.56 1.45
CA MET A 183 -3.22 11.62 1.77
C MET A 183 -3.71 13.02 2.10
N SER A 184 -2.93 13.82 2.85
CA SER A 184 -3.30 15.19 3.22
C SER A 184 -3.34 16.17 2.04
N LYS A 185 -2.72 15.80 0.91
CA LYS A 185 -2.71 16.58 -0.35
C LYS A 185 -3.93 16.32 -1.25
N LEU A 186 -4.82 15.39 -0.88
CA LEU A 186 -6.03 15.04 -1.65
C LEU A 186 -7.10 16.11 -1.55
#